data_AF-A0A800K2U9-F1
#
_entry.id   AF-A0A800K2U9-F1
#
_cell.length_a   1.000
_cell.length_b   1.000
_cell.length_c   1.000
_cell.angle_alpha   90.00
_cell.angle_beta   90.00
_cell.angle_gamma   90.00
#
_symmetry.space_group_name_H-M   'P 1'
#
loop_
_entity.id
_entity.type
_entity.pdbx_description
1 polymer ?
#
loop_
_entity_poly.entity_id
_entity_poly.type
_entity_poly.pdbx_seq_one_letter_code
_entity_poly.pdbx_strand_id
1 'polypeptide(L)'
;MLKEKMLKEYMQDQNFFFRKILRENCVHDWKPEAPVQLCYCEADEEVKYENAIVAHAKMKENGAKHVKLRSVGKKYSHRQCADYACIYTKFFFDSFRKGSKKGRKGPVHKRFLLSLAKLIR
;
A
#
# COMPACT_ATOMS: atom_id res chain seq x y z
N MET A 1 -24.52 -6.74 -16.59
CA MET A 1 -24.10 -5.44 -17.17
C MET A 1 -24.41 -4.31 -16.22
N LEU A 2 -23.55 -3.29 -16.14
CA LEU A 2 -23.82 -2.05 -15.41
C LEU A 2 -24.83 -1.20 -16.19
N LYS A 3 -25.85 -0.65 -15.52
CA LYS A 3 -26.87 0.21 -16.15
C LYS A 3 -26.29 1.60 -16.44
N GLU A 4 -26.50 2.14 -17.64
CA GLU A 4 -26.01 3.48 -18.03
C GLU A 4 -26.45 4.59 -17.09
N LYS A 5 -27.71 4.54 -16.62
CA LYS A 5 -28.24 5.50 -15.64
C LYS A 5 -27.38 5.52 -14.36
N MET A 6 -27.03 4.36 -13.81
CA MET A 6 -26.15 4.30 -12.63
C MET A 6 -24.75 4.85 -12.92
N LEU A 7 -24.21 4.62 -14.12
CA LEU A 7 -22.92 5.21 -14.49
C LEU A 7 -22.99 6.74 -14.52
N LYS A 8 -24.04 7.32 -15.11
CA LYS A 8 -24.25 8.77 -15.15
C LYS A 8 -24.41 9.36 -13.75
N GLU A 9 -25.26 8.75 -12.92
CA GLU A 9 -25.44 9.14 -11.52
C GLU A 9 -24.12 9.08 -10.74
N TYR A 10 -23.36 7.99 -10.88
CA TYR A 10 -22.03 7.89 -10.28
C TYR A 10 -21.08 8.97 -10.80
N MET A 11 -21.07 9.30 -12.08
CA MET A 11 -20.11 10.28 -12.62
C MET A 11 -20.47 11.73 -12.30
N GLN A 12 -21.75 12.06 -12.15
CA GLN A 12 -22.25 13.44 -12.08
C GLN A 12 -22.72 13.85 -10.68
N ASP A 13 -23.30 12.93 -9.90
CA ASP A 13 -23.83 13.22 -8.58
C ASP A 13 -22.81 12.85 -7.48
N GLN A 14 -22.25 13.87 -6.82
CA GLN A 14 -21.32 13.68 -5.71
C GLN A 14 -21.99 13.06 -4.48
N ASN A 15 -23.30 13.18 -4.33
CA ASN A 15 -24.09 12.62 -3.24
C ASN A 15 -24.71 11.26 -3.57
N PHE A 16 -24.43 10.70 -4.76
CA PHE A 16 -24.87 9.38 -5.14
C PHE A 16 -24.51 8.37 -4.04
N PHE A 17 -25.48 7.56 -3.62
CA PHE A 17 -25.39 6.68 -2.45
C PHE A 17 -24.12 5.81 -2.45
N PHE A 18 -23.73 5.27 -3.61
CA PHE A 18 -22.52 4.46 -3.72
C PHE A 18 -21.24 5.26 -3.44
N ARG A 19 -21.13 6.51 -3.93
CA ARG A 19 -19.99 7.39 -3.60
C ARG A 19 -19.94 7.72 -2.12
N LYS A 20 -21.10 7.95 -1.51
CA LYS A 20 -21.20 8.23 -0.07
C LYS A 20 -20.60 7.08 0.74
N ILE A 21 -21.02 5.84 0.46
CA ILE A 21 -20.48 4.65 1.13
C ILE A 21 -18.96 4.50 0.89
N LEU A 22 -18.49 4.71 -0.34
CA LEU A 22 -17.05 4.62 -0.64
C LEU A 22 -16.23 5.65 0.17
N ARG A 23 -16.74 6.88 0.33
CA ARG A 23 -16.09 7.90 1.16
C ARG A 23 -16.11 7.52 2.65
N GLU A 24 -17.24 7.01 3.15
CA GLU A 24 -17.37 6.58 4.54
C GLU A 24 -16.42 5.41 4.88
N ASN A 25 -16.02 4.61 3.90
CA ASN A 25 -15.09 3.48 4.07
C ASN A 25 -13.63 3.82 3.68
N CYS A 26 -13.31 5.09 3.43
CA CYS A 26 -11.93 5.50 3.18
C CYS A 26 -11.11 5.51 4.48
N VAL A 27 -10.09 4.64 4.57
CA VAL A 27 -9.30 4.40 5.81
C VAL A 27 -7.90 5.02 5.80
N HIS A 28 -7.69 6.08 5.01
CA HIS A 28 -6.36 6.67 4.79
C HIS A 28 -6.11 7.95 5.60
N ASP A 29 -7.16 8.61 6.09
CA ASP A 29 -7.07 9.90 6.79
C ASP A 29 -7.05 9.75 8.31
N TRP A 30 -5.89 9.36 8.84
CA TRP A 30 -5.66 9.29 10.28
C TRP A 30 -4.16 9.34 10.60
N LYS A 31 -3.82 9.58 11.87
CA LYS A 31 -2.44 9.55 12.37
C LYS A 31 -2.14 8.19 13.00
N PRO A 32 -1.37 7.30 12.36
CA PRO A 32 -0.93 6.08 13.00
C PRO A 32 0.02 6.35 14.18
N GLU A 33 -0.30 5.75 15.32
CA GLU A 33 0.55 5.74 16.52
C GLU A 33 1.67 4.70 16.40
N ALA A 34 1.35 3.53 15.84
CA ALA A 34 2.31 2.49 15.55
C ALA A 34 3.02 2.73 14.20
N PRO A 35 4.25 2.21 14.00
CA PRO A 35 4.90 2.29 12.70
C PRO A 35 4.14 1.50 11.62
N VAL A 36 4.00 2.10 10.45
CA VAL A 36 3.27 1.55 9.29
C VAL A 36 4.22 1.40 8.10
N GLN A 37 4.07 0.29 7.35
CA GLN A 37 4.70 0.12 6.03
C GLN A 37 3.61 -0.17 4.99
N LEU A 38 3.42 0.76 4.06
CA LEU A 38 2.53 0.60 2.91
C LEU A 38 3.35 -0.02 1.75
N CYS A 39 3.00 -1.25 1.37
CA CYS A 39 3.63 -1.97 0.27
C CYS A 39 2.76 -1.84 -0.99
N TYR A 40 3.39 -1.62 -2.15
CA TYR A 40 2.71 -1.48 -3.44
C TYR A 40 3.61 -1.89 -4.60
N CYS A 41 3.03 -2.11 -5.78
CA CYS A 41 3.74 -2.22 -7.05
C CYS A 41 3.15 -1.25 -8.06
N GLU A 42 4.00 -0.64 -8.89
CA GLU A 42 3.57 0.37 -9.86
C GLU A 42 2.77 -0.22 -11.04
N ALA A 43 2.92 -1.52 -11.30
CA ALA A 43 2.18 -2.25 -12.34
C ALA A 43 1.01 -3.09 -11.79
N ASP A 44 0.59 -2.85 -10.55
CA ASP A 44 -0.59 -3.50 -9.98
C ASP A 44 -1.85 -3.08 -10.77
N GLU A 45 -2.47 -4.06 -11.42
CA GLU A 45 -3.61 -3.90 -12.32
C GLU A 45 -4.96 -3.87 -11.60
N GLU A 46 -5.00 -4.32 -10.34
CA GLU A 46 -6.24 -4.39 -9.54
C GLU A 46 -6.33 -3.22 -8.55
N VAL A 47 -5.21 -2.87 -7.90
CA VAL A 47 -5.15 -1.84 -6.85
C VAL A 47 -4.07 -0.81 -7.18
N LYS A 48 -4.53 0.35 -7.65
CA LYS A 48 -3.66 1.48 -7.99
C LYS A 48 -2.71 1.86 -6.86
N TYR A 49 -1.41 1.95 -7.16
CA TYR A 49 -0.37 2.25 -6.19
C TYR A 49 -0.49 3.66 -5.58
N GLU A 50 -1.14 4.58 -6.30
CA GLU A 50 -1.42 5.93 -5.82
C GLU A 50 -2.20 5.93 -4.51
N ASN A 51 -3.00 4.90 -4.22
CA ASN A 51 -3.65 4.74 -2.91
C ASN A 51 -2.62 4.74 -1.76
N ALA A 52 -1.49 4.05 -1.94
CA ALA A 52 -0.42 4.04 -0.93
C ALA A 52 0.26 5.41 -0.80
N ILE A 53 0.41 6.14 -1.92
CA ILE A 53 1.02 7.48 -1.95
C ILE A 53 0.11 8.49 -1.23
N VAL A 54 -1.18 8.50 -1.55
CA VAL A 54 -2.18 9.37 -0.91
C VAL A 54 -2.29 9.07 0.58
N ALA A 55 -2.39 7.80 0.96
CA ALA A 55 -2.43 7.41 2.38
C ALA A 55 -1.17 7.82 3.13
N HIS A 56 0.02 7.59 2.55
CA HIS A 56 1.26 8.02 3.16
C HIS A 56 1.30 9.54 3.35
N ALA A 57 0.96 10.32 2.31
CA ALA A 57 0.96 11.77 2.39
C ALA A 57 0.01 12.28 3.47
N LYS A 58 -1.22 11.75 3.52
CA LYS A 58 -2.21 12.16 4.52
C LYS A 58 -1.81 11.76 5.94
N MET A 59 -1.29 10.55 6.15
CA MET A 59 -0.77 10.15 7.48
C MET A 59 0.40 11.04 7.92
N LYS A 60 1.28 11.44 6.99
CA LYS A 60 2.40 12.36 7.25
C LYS A 60 1.91 13.77 7.61
N GLU A 61 0.94 14.30 6.87
CA GLU A 61 0.25 15.58 7.14
C GLU A 61 -0.36 15.57 8.56
N ASN A 62 -0.98 14.45 8.94
CA ASN A 62 -1.55 14.25 10.28
C ASN A 62 -0.49 14.03 11.38
N GLY A 63 0.80 14.21 11.09
CA GLY A 63 1.88 14.19 12.06
C GLY A 63 2.47 12.81 12.36
N ALA A 64 2.20 11.80 11.51
CA ALA A 64 2.78 10.48 11.70
C ALA A 64 4.31 10.49 11.47
N LYS A 65 5.04 9.90 12.43
CA LYS A 65 6.51 9.89 12.43
C LYS A 65 7.11 8.69 11.71
N HIS A 66 6.37 7.57 11.66
CA HIS A 66 6.92 6.26 11.28
C HIS A 66 6.07 5.53 10.23
N VAL A 67 5.70 6.24 9.17
CA VAL A 67 5.04 5.64 7.99
C VAL A 67 6.07 5.52 6.88
N LYS A 68 6.10 4.37 6.19
CA LYS A 68 7.06 4.09 5.12
C LYS A 68 6.33 3.58 3.89
N LEU A 69 6.82 4.02 2.73
CA LEU A 69 6.50 3.43 1.44
C LEU A 69 7.48 2.30 1.10
N ARG A 70 6.95 1.21 0.54
CA ARG A 70 7.70 0.09 -0.01
C ARG A 70 7.18 -0.21 -1.42
N SER A 71 7.84 0.37 -2.42
CA SER A 71 7.75 -0.15 -3.78
C SER A 71 8.38 -1.54 -3.79
N VAL A 72 7.54 -2.53 -4.05
CA VAL A 72 7.92 -3.96 -4.13
C VAL A 72 8.49 -4.23 -5.51
N GLY A 73 7.98 -3.61 -6.57
CA GLY A 73 8.61 -3.54 -7.89
C GLY A 73 7.72 -2.95 -8.98
N LYS A 74 8.36 -2.50 -10.06
CA LYS A 74 7.73 -1.69 -11.11
C LYS A 74 6.90 -2.46 -12.14
N LYS A 75 7.03 -3.78 -12.21
CA LYS A 75 6.49 -4.61 -13.30
C LYS A 75 5.65 -5.79 -12.82
N TYR A 76 5.39 -5.89 -11.52
CA TYR A 76 4.68 -7.02 -10.96
C TYR A 76 3.18 -6.77 -10.98
N SER A 77 2.44 -7.78 -11.43
CA SER A 77 0.99 -7.83 -11.29
C SER A 77 0.57 -7.89 -9.82
N HIS A 78 -0.73 -7.73 -9.53
CA HIS A 78 -1.28 -7.76 -8.17
C HIS A 78 -0.81 -9.00 -7.39
N ARG A 79 -0.96 -10.19 -8.01
CA ARG A 79 -0.58 -11.47 -7.37
C ARG A 79 0.92 -11.57 -7.10
N GLN A 80 1.75 -11.21 -8.08
CA GLN A 80 3.21 -11.22 -7.95
C GLN A 80 3.67 -10.20 -6.90
N CYS A 81 3.02 -9.03 -6.86
CA CYS A 81 3.28 -8.00 -5.88
C CYS A 81 3.05 -8.52 -4.45
N ALA A 82 1.91 -9.17 -4.21
CA ALA A 82 1.55 -9.71 -2.92
C ALA A 82 2.58 -10.71 -2.38
N ASP A 83 3.10 -11.62 -3.21
CA ASP A 83 4.10 -12.61 -2.81
C ASP A 83 5.37 -11.94 -2.25
N TYR A 84 5.90 -10.96 -2.96
CA TYR A 84 7.09 -10.23 -2.52
C TYR A 84 6.78 -9.24 -1.39
N ALA A 85 5.58 -8.64 -1.36
CA ALA A 85 5.12 -7.78 -0.28
C ALA A 85 5.08 -8.53 1.07
N CYS A 86 4.65 -9.80 1.08
CA CYS A 86 4.69 -10.66 2.26
C CYS A 86 6.11 -10.83 2.82
N ILE A 87 7.12 -10.99 1.95
CA ILE A 87 8.53 -11.09 2.36
C ILE A 87 9.00 -9.76 2.98
N TYR A 88 8.70 -8.62 2.35
CA TYR A 88 9.05 -7.31 2.91
C TYR A 88 8.32 -7.02 4.23
N THR A 89 7.09 -7.52 4.38
CA THR A 89 6.30 -7.42 5.61
C THR A 89 6.95 -8.23 6.72
N LYS A 90 7.38 -9.46 6.42
CA LYS A 90 8.16 -10.26 7.37
C LYS A 90 9.45 -9.56 7.81
N PHE A 91 10.19 -8.95 6.88
CA PHE A 91 11.39 -8.16 7.22
C PHE A 91 11.09 -6.97 8.12
N PHE A 92 9.97 -6.29 7.88
CA PHE A 92 9.51 -5.18 8.71
C PHE A 92 9.21 -5.67 10.14
N PHE A 93 8.39 -6.72 10.30
CA PHE A 93 8.02 -7.24 11.62
C PHE A 93 9.18 -7.92 12.37
N ASP A 94 10.02 -8.71 11.69
CA ASP A 94 11.21 -9.32 12.29
C ASP A 94 12.18 -8.25 12.84
N SER A 95 12.14 -7.03 12.30
CA SER A 95 12.96 -5.94 12.84
C SER A 95 12.51 -5.46 14.22
N PHE A 96 11.22 -5.53 14.55
CA PHE A 96 10.71 -5.22 15.91
C PHE A 96 11.14 -6.28 16.90
N ARG A 97 11.07 -7.56 16.49
CA ARG A 97 11.63 -8.68 17.28
C ARG A 97 13.12 -8.50 17.60
N LYS A 98 13.84 -7.73 16.78
CA LYS A 98 15.26 -7.37 16.94
C LYS A 98 15.46 -5.97 17.54
N GLY A 99 14.46 -5.44 18.24
CA GLY A 99 14.54 -4.17 18.99
C GLY A 99 14.32 -2.90 18.17
N SER A 100 13.85 -2.98 16.92
CA SER A 100 13.48 -1.77 16.19
C SER A 100 12.20 -1.15 16.75
N LYS A 101 12.22 0.15 17.05
CA LYS A 101 11.02 0.92 17.43
C LYS A 101 10.24 1.53 16.25
N LYS A 102 10.79 1.46 15.02
CA LYS A 102 10.26 2.17 13.84
C LYS A 102 10.14 1.31 12.59
N GLY A 103 10.44 0.02 12.70
CA GLY A 103 10.57 -0.89 11.56
C GLY A 103 11.80 -0.62 10.68
N ARG A 104 12.46 -1.69 10.25
CA ARG A 104 13.61 -1.66 9.31
C ARG A 104 13.27 -2.44 8.04
N LYS A 105 14.04 -2.19 6.98
CA LYS A 105 13.87 -2.84 5.67
C LYS A 105 14.27 -4.34 5.65
N GLY A 106 14.74 -4.89 6.77
CA GLY A 106 15.37 -6.22 6.84
C GLY A 106 16.88 -6.24 6.57
N PRO A 107 17.54 -7.40 6.78
CA PRO A 107 18.98 -7.58 6.60
C PRO A 107 19.43 -7.38 5.14
N VAL A 108 20.59 -6.76 4.94
CA VAL A 108 21.10 -6.40 3.61
C VAL A 108 21.28 -7.63 2.71
N HIS A 109 21.92 -8.69 3.20
CA HIS A 109 22.14 -9.93 2.43
C HIS A 109 20.83 -10.60 1.99
N LYS A 110 19.79 -10.61 2.84
CA LYS A 110 18.47 -11.17 2.47
C LYS A 110 17.77 -10.35 1.41
N ARG A 111 17.89 -9.01 1.47
CA ARG A 111 17.35 -8.14 0.41
C ARG A 111 18.10 -8.31 -0.90
N PHE A 112 19.42 -8.51 -0.85
CA PHE A 112 20.22 -8.78 -2.04
C PHE A 112 19.78 -10.09 -2.72
N LEU A 113 19.66 -11.19 -1.96
CA LEU A 113 19.14 -12.46 -2.47
C LEU A 113 17.72 -12.33 -3.03
N LEU A 114 16.85 -11.55 -2.37
CA LEU A 114 15.51 -11.28 -2.86
C LEU A 114 15.54 -10.52 -4.20
N SER A 115 16.43 -9.54 -4.35
CA SER A 115 16.60 -8.84 -5.64
C SER A 115 17.06 -9.78 -6.75
N LEU A 116 17.95 -10.73 -6.47
CA LEU A 116 18.35 -11.75 -7.45
C LEU A 116 17.19 -12.68 -7.82
N ALA A 117 16.45 -13.19 -6.81
CA ALA A 117 15.27 -14.03 -7.04
C ALA A 117 14.18 -13.34 -7.88
N LYS A 118 14.11 -12.00 -7.79
CA LYS A 118 13.20 -11.15 -8.55
C LYS A 118 13.64 -10.89 -9.99
N LEU A 119 14.91 -11.13 -10.34
CA LEU A 119 15.45 -10.99 -11.70
C LEU A 119 15.32 -12.26 -12.54
N ILE A 120 15.21 -13.42 -11.88
CA ILE A 120 15.17 -14.74 -12.51
C ILE A 120 13.72 -15.17 -12.81
N ARG A 121 12.73 -14.32 -12.47
CA ARG A 121 11.29 -14.56 -12.63
C ARG A 121 10.63 -13.43 -13.41
#